data_AF-A0A7J2I4G5-F1
#
_entry.id   AF-A0A7J2I4G5-F1
#
_cell.length_a   1.000
_cell.length_b   1.000
_cell.length_c   1.000
_cell.angle_alpha   90.00
_cell.angle_beta   90.00
_cell.angle_gamma   90.00
#
_symmetry.space_group_name_H-M   'P 1'
#
loop_
_entity.id
_entity.type
_entity.pdbx_description
1 polymer ?
#
loop_
_entity_poly.entity_id
_entity_poly.type
_entity_poly.pdbx_seq_one_letter_code
_entity_poly.pdbx_strand_id
1 'polypeptide(L)' 'MFACSRRRGFGGVSKSAIMVRSVGGFERGFTVIVCRACPDPPCVRVCPTDALRPREGGGVLVDYTE' A
#
# COMPACT_ATOMS: atom_id res chain seq x y z
N MET A 1 6.20 9.79 0.74
CA MET A 1 6.46 8.73 -0.26
C MET A 1 7.88 8.16 -0.16
N PHE A 2 8.93 8.94 -0.50
CA PHE A 2 10.31 8.45 -0.44
C PHE A 2 10.82 8.12 0.96
N ALA A 3 10.32 8.77 2.03
CA ALA A 3 10.74 8.43 3.40
C ALA A 3 10.37 6.97 3.77
N CYS A 4 9.13 6.57 3.49
CA CYS A 4 8.69 5.19 3.72
C CYS A 4 9.42 4.19 2.82
N SER A 5 9.61 4.52 1.54
CA SER A 5 10.36 3.64 0.61
C SER A 5 11.82 3.49 1.03
N ARG A 6 12.49 4.60 1.41
CA ARG A 6 13.87 4.62 1.91
C ARG A 6 14.02 3.85 3.22
N ARG A 7 13.07 3.98 4.16
CA ARG A 7 13.05 3.18 5.41
C ARG A 7 13.06 1.68 5.13
N ARG A 8 12.46 1.25 4.01
CA ARG A 8 12.43 -0.16 3.59
C ARG A 8 13.55 -0.53 2.62
N GLY A 9 14.46 0.39 2.28
CA GLY A 9 15.59 0.13 1.39
C GLY A 9 15.23 0.07 -0.10
N PHE A 10 14.04 0.51 -0.51
CA PHE A 10 13.60 0.45 -1.92
C PHE A 10 13.80 1.77 -2.64
N GLY A 11 14.38 1.72 -3.84
CA GLY A 11 14.45 2.82 -4.79
C GLY A 11 13.09 3.10 -5.42
N GLY A 12 12.63 4.35 -5.37
CA GLY A 12 11.36 4.78 -5.97
C GLY A 12 10.20 4.89 -4.99
N VAL A 13 8.98 4.80 -5.52
CA VAL A 13 7.74 5.03 -4.77
C VAL A 13 6.79 3.82 -4.75
N SER A 14 7.09 2.80 -5.55
CA SER A 14 6.30 1.57 -5.71
C SER A 14 6.10 0.82 -4.40
N LYS A 15 7.11 0.80 -3.52
CA LYS A 15 7.06 0.13 -2.21
C LYS A 15 6.88 1.11 -1.03
N SER A 16 6.33 2.30 -1.29
CA SER A 16 5.99 3.27 -0.25
C SER A 16 4.67 2.92 0.44
N ALA A 17 4.59 3.15 1.76
CA ALA A 17 3.36 2.89 2.53
C ALA A 17 2.25 3.94 2.28
N ILE A 18 2.58 5.05 1.62
CA ILE A 18 1.67 6.14 1.28
C ILE A 18 1.88 6.45 -0.20
N MET A 19 0.91 6.08 -1.03
CA MET A 19 0.96 6.30 -2.47
C MET A 19 0.10 7.52 -2.84
N VAL A 20 0.68 8.48 -3.55
CA VAL A 20 -0.05 9.64 -4.09
C VAL A 20 -0.24 9.46 -5.59
N ARG A 21 -1.46 9.63 -6.08
CA ARG A 21 -1.82 9.50 -7.50
C ARG A 21 -2.63 10.71 -7.95
N SER A 22 -2.44 11.19 -9.18
CA SER A 22 -3.32 12.22 -9.76
C SER A 22 -4.70 11.61 -10.08
N VAL A 23 -5.76 12.36 -9.78
CA VAL A 23 -7.14 11.88 -10.03
C VAL A 23 -7.47 11.98 -11.53
N GLY A 24 -6.84 12.91 -12.25
CA GLY A 24 -6.99 13.06 -13.69
C GLY A 24 -6.16 14.21 -14.24
N GLY A 25 -4.87 14.25 -13.88
CA GLY A 25 -3.95 15.37 -14.17
C GLY A 25 -3.78 16.33 -13.01
N PHE A 26 -2.90 17.31 -13.18
CA PHE A 26 -2.51 18.26 -12.12
C PHE A 26 -3.68 19.15 -11.66
N GLU A 27 -4.55 19.54 -12.61
CA GLU A 27 -5.68 20.45 -12.34
C GLU A 27 -6.80 19.82 -11.52
N ARG A 28 -6.95 18.49 -11.57
CA ARG A 28 -7.98 17.76 -10.79
C ARG A 28 -7.51 17.36 -9.39
N GLY A 29 -6.26 17.69 -9.05
CA GLY A 29 -5.66 17.37 -7.77
C GLY A 29 -5.20 15.91 -7.63
N PHE A 30 -4.80 15.60 -6.41
CA PHE A 30 -4.14 14.35 -6.05
C PHE A 30 -4.94 13.63 -4.97
N THR A 31 -4.92 12.30 -5.03
CA THR A 31 -5.47 11.43 -4.00
C THR A 31 -4.36 10.66 -3.30
N VAL A 32 -4.57 10.38 -2.02
CA VAL A 32 -3.66 9.62 -1.17
C VAL A 32 -4.25 8.23 -0.94
N ILE A 33 -3.52 7.22 -1.38
CA ILE A 33 -3.86 5.81 -1.26
C ILE A 33 -2.98 5.21 -0.15
N VAL A 34 -3.63 4.73 0.90
CA VAL A 34 -3.00 4.10 2.07
C VAL A 34 -3.78 2.86 2.48
N CYS A 35 -3.12 1.97 3.22
CA CYS A 35 -3.84 0.92 3.93
C CYS A 35 -4.76 1.55 4.98
N ARG A 36 -6.06 1.27 4.90
CA ARG A 36 -7.06 1.79 5.85
C ARG A 36 -7.16 0.98 7.15
N ALA A 37 -6.30 -0.02 7.32
CA ALA A 37 -6.31 -0.92 8.46
C ALA A 37 -7.69 -1.56 8.74
N CYS A 38 -8.39 -2.01 7.69
CA CYS A 38 -9.71 -2.62 7.81
C CYS A 38 -9.68 -3.81 8.79
N PRO A 39 -10.67 -3.96 9.70
CA PRO A 39 -10.77 -5.10 10.61
C PRO A 39 -10.91 -6.44 9.89
N ASP A 40 -11.75 -6.48 8.84
CA ASP A 40 -11.87 -7.59 7.90
C ASP A 40 -11.39 -7.12 6.52
N PRO A 41 -10.11 -7.35 6.16
CA PRO A 41 -9.52 -6.80 4.95
C PRO A 41 -9.95 -7.58 3.69
N PRO A 42 -10.79 -7.03 2.80
CA PRO A 42 -11.24 -7.73 1.60
C PRO A 42 -10.12 -7.99 0.60
N CYS A 43 -9.05 -7.18 0.65
CA CYS A 43 -7.88 -7.32 -0.22
C CYS A 43 -7.14 -8.66 -0.01
N VAL A 44 -7.20 -9.25 1.19
CA VAL A 44 -6.61 -10.57 1.45
C VAL A 44 -7.32 -11.65 0.65
N ARG A 45 -8.66 -11.64 0.63
CA ARG A 45 -9.50 -12.67 -0.03
C ARG A 45 -9.31 -12.74 -1.54
N VAL A 46 -8.84 -11.65 -2.16
CA VAL A 46 -8.68 -11.53 -3.62
C VAL A 46 -7.23 -11.59 -4.07
N CYS A 47 -6.28 -11.80 -3.15
CA CYS A 47 -4.86 -11.84 -3.50
C CYS A 47 -4.54 -13.13 -4.28
N PRO A 48 -4.13 -13.06 -5.56
CA PRO A 48 -3.93 -14.25 -6.37
C PRO A 48 -2.62 -15.00 -6.04
N THR A 49 -1.70 -14.36 -5.32
CA THR A 49 -0.37 -14.89 -4.96
C THR A 49 -0.23 -15.18 -3.47
N ASP A 50 -1.31 -15.04 -2.69
CA ASP A 50 -1.31 -15.20 -1.24
C ASP A 50 -0.27 -14.34 -0.48
N ALA A 51 0.23 -13.27 -1.10
CA ALA A 51 1.23 -12.38 -0.51
C ALA A 51 0.70 -11.46 0.61
N LEU A 52 -0.62 -11.44 0.84
CA LEU A 52 -1.28 -10.61 1.83
C LEU A 52 -1.80 -11.44 3.00
N ARG A 53 -1.37 -11.12 4.22
CA ARG A 53 -1.86 -11.75 5.44
C ARG A 53 -2.56 -10.74 6.35
N PRO A 54 -3.67 -11.08 7.03
CA PRO A 54 -4.33 -10.17 7.95
C PRO A 54 -3.38 -9.81 9.11
N ARG A 55 -3.41 -8.55 9.53
CA ARG A 55 -2.61 -8.05 10.66
C ARG A 55 -3.50 -7.90 11.89
N GLU A 56 -2.99 -8.31 13.05
CA GLU A 56 -3.65 -8.04 14.33
C GLU A 56 -3.83 -6.52 14.53
N GLY A 57 -5.03 -6.10 14.98
CA GLY A 57 -5.41 -4.69 15.05
C GLY A 57 -5.78 -4.06 13.71
N GLY A 58 -6.00 -4.87 12.66
CA GLY A 58 -6.52 -4.44 11.36
C GLY A 58 -5.45 -4.17 10.30
N GLY A 59 -5.87 -4.30 9.05
CA GLY A 59 -5.03 -4.17 7.86
C GLY A 59 -4.34 -5.48 7.48
N VAL A 60 -3.25 -5.33 6.71
CA VAL A 60 -2.53 -6.47 6.13
C VAL A 60 -1.02 -6.32 6.29
N LEU A 61 -0.34 -7.45 6.42
CA LEU A 61 1.09 -7.62 6.21
C LEU A 61 1.30 -8.08 4.76
N VAL A 62 2.35 -7.56 4.14
CA VAL A 62 2.73 -7.90 2.76
C VAL A 62 4.06 -8.63 2.82
N ASP A 63 4.10 -9.84 2.28
CA ASP A 63 5.33 -10.58 2.08
C ASP A 63 5.97 -10.11 0.77
N TYR A 64 7.17 -9.52 0.87
CA TYR A 64 7.87 -8.90 -0.27
C TYR A 64 8.89 -9.83 -0.93
N THR A 65 8.91 -11.12 -0.54
CA THR A 65 9.81 -12.15 -1.05
C THR A 65 9.35 -12.60 -2.44
N GLU A 66 9.71 -11.79 -3.44
CA GLU A 66 9.87 -12.15 -4.86
C GLU A 66 11.08 -11.38 -5.40
#